data_AF-A0A0D2BAL0-F1
#
_entry.id   AF-A0A0D2BAL0-F1
#
_cell.length_a   1.000
_cell.length_b   1.000
_cell.length_c   1.000
_cell.angle_alpha   90.00
_cell.angle_beta   90.00
_cell.angle_gamma   90.00
#
_symmetry.space_group_name_H-M   'P 1'
#
loop_
_entity.id
_entity.type
_entity.pdbx_description
1 polymer ?
#
loop_
_entity_poly.entity_id
_entity_poly.type
_entity_poly.pdbx_seq_one_letter_code
_entity_poly.pdbx_strand_id
1 'polypeptide(L)'
;MQTLPQLCRRAALPNIGGRCLFGRNAFNSLRPSSSSRAARKPPNMKPVRDRQNNLTRLTKSPSPLDNYYITLALGQKLTKLGFRSIQTVVKLFNHHRAELQRAKIHHDRAVSTSLHNSQWTRTYEEALTSDEVALVLNPNVLPRIFEAFGEADFHRQNVGKFAQLGYYSLCCAFEAGDLEAAIKVAFIEHQSKKVSSRVSGFLKQHAAKMIDWRTMSLWCELATEMSHSKEGAEANYLLAKKLDAMLEPSNRLMSRAEMFERYRPTWSLVHDSANHYLSHFDRDDPEGDPVQRDLDNAIRDGVKKWKDPKAAHELLLMPGEVTKFSDRWLSLMTMSAMEGSAEHCVRLALYHLGKDGWLNHHLDENDHWVTSERKDKPKNWIGIEWLGLSAALENTDASLKTRRYLRLALLLREHGLDKDAIPWLTTAKDDLEDQGLDTDREWVEYIDGFAQHWYNDEFMTRKSEDDWFLEDFEARSKNDAVEESLQKG
;
A
#
# COMPACT_ATOMS: atom_id res chain seq x y z
N MET A 1 -19.91 -28.65 2.69
CA MET A 1 -19.78 -27.92 3.97
C MET A 1 -18.32 -27.51 4.13
N GLN A 2 -17.99 -26.29 3.73
CA GLN A 2 -16.69 -25.66 3.96
C GLN A 2 -16.96 -24.43 4.82
N THR A 3 -16.34 -24.37 5.99
CA THR A 3 -16.44 -23.27 6.94
C THR A 3 -15.61 -22.09 6.44
N LEU A 4 -16.27 -20.97 6.11
CA LEU A 4 -15.61 -19.68 5.93
C LEU A 4 -15.16 -19.11 7.30
N PRO A 5 -14.07 -18.34 7.38
CA PRO A 5 -13.49 -17.90 8.65
C PRO A 5 -14.31 -16.77 9.28
N GLN A 6 -14.56 -16.88 10.60
CA GLN A 6 -15.12 -15.82 11.44
C GLN A 6 -14.24 -14.55 11.38
N LEU A 7 -14.66 -13.55 10.59
CA LEU A 7 -13.90 -12.30 10.39
C LEU A 7 -14.29 -11.16 11.35
N CYS A 8 -15.31 -11.33 12.20
CA CYS A 8 -15.84 -10.21 13.02
C CYS A 8 -15.45 -10.22 14.52
N ARG A 9 -14.35 -10.87 14.94
CA ARG A 9 -13.98 -10.92 16.39
C ARG A 9 -12.61 -10.35 16.78
N ARG A 10 -11.91 -9.61 15.90
CA ARG A 10 -10.57 -9.08 16.21
C ARG A 10 -10.42 -7.57 16.29
N ALA A 11 -11.52 -6.81 16.26
CA ALA A 11 -11.52 -5.38 16.57
C ALA A 11 -12.07 -5.15 17.99
N ALA A 12 -11.45 -5.75 19.02
CA ALA A 12 -11.73 -5.38 20.41
C ALA A 12 -10.57 -5.75 21.35
N LEU A 13 -9.94 -4.71 21.91
CA LEU A 13 -9.09 -4.62 23.12
C LEU A 13 -7.60 -5.03 23.00
N PRO A 14 -6.65 -4.50 23.85
CA PRO A 14 -6.89 -4.02 25.24
C PRO A 14 -6.02 -2.86 25.87
N ASN A 15 -6.44 -2.47 27.09
CA ASN A 15 -5.73 -1.95 28.30
C ASN A 15 -5.19 -0.50 28.35
N ILE A 16 -5.61 0.39 29.28
CA ILE A 16 -5.59 0.45 30.77
C ILE A 16 -4.18 0.63 31.41
N GLY A 17 -4.03 1.73 32.17
CA GLY A 17 -3.05 1.96 33.27
C GLY A 17 -2.27 3.27 33.11
N GLY A 18 -2.35 4.32 33.93
CA GLY A 18 -2.64 4.40 35.36
C GLY A 18 -1.35 4.45 36.18
N ARG A 19 -0.82 5.65 36.51
CA ARG A 19 -0.15 5.99 37.79
C ARG A 19 0.29 7.46 37.85
N CYS A 20 -0.26 8.16 38.85
CA CYS A 20 0.29 9.37 39.44
C CYS A 20 1.66 9.11 40.10
N LEU A 21 2.46 10.17 40.29
CA LEU A 21 3.07 10.53 41.59
C LEU A 21 3.66 11.96 41.55
N PHE A 22 3.41 12.68 42.63
CA PHE A 22 3.82 14.04 42.98
C PHE A 22 5.33 14.16 43.27
N GLY A 23 5.87 15.40 43.27
CA GLY A 23 6.90 15.78 44.27
C GLY A 23 8.06 16.70 43.85
N ARG A 24 7.80 18.02 43.90
CA ARG A 24 8.63 19.18 44.34
C ARG A 24 10.15 19.09 44.69
N ASN A 25 10.80 20.22 44.35
CA ASN A 25 11.93 20.96 44.99
C ASN A 25 13.38 20.48 44.70
N ALA A 26 14.31 21.27 44.14
CA ALA A 26 14.82 22.64 44.39
C ALA A 26 16.06 22.68 45.32
N PHE A 27 17.18 23.14 44.71
CA PHE A 27 18.28 23.97 45.23
C PHE A 27 19.27 23.50 46.31
N ASN A 28 20.55 23.64 45.92
CA ASN A 28 21.73 24.10 46.68
C ASN A 28 22.11 23.43 48.02
N SER A 29 23.34 22.91 48.09
CA SER A 29 24.51 23.67 48.58
C SER A 29 25.63 22.76 49.10
N LEU A 30 26.83 23.35 49.18
CA LEU A 30 27.96 23.01 50.07
C LEU A 30 28.99 21.95 49.60
N ARG A 31 30.10 22.51 49.10
CA ARG A 31 31.47 21.99 49.26
C ARG A 31 31.81 21.82 50.75
N PRO A 32 32.73 20.91 51.08
CA PRO A 32 34.01 21.41 51.59
C PRO A 32 35.24 20.68 51.06
N SER A 33 36.36 21.38 51.22
CA SER A 33 37.73 21.11 50.84
C SER A 33 38.40 19.95 51.57
N SER A 34 39.38 19.30 50.91
CA SER A 34 40.65 18.97 51.55
C SER A 34 41.78 18.85 50.53
N SER A 35 42.86 19.58 50.79
CA SER A 35 44.12 19.63 50.07
C SER A 35 44.95 18.35 50.17
N SER A 36 45.67 18.00 49.11
CA SER A 36 47.03 17.43 49.27
C SER A 36 47.96 17.93 48.16
N ARG A 37 49.24 18.05 48.53
CA ARG A 37 50.28 18.88 47.90
C ARG A 37 50.80 18.31 46.58
N ALA A 38 51.01 19.24 45.66
CA ALA A 38 52.03 19.35 44.62
C ALA A 38 52.94 18.15 44.29
N ALA A 39 52.89 17.75 43.01
CA ALA A 39 54.08 17.42 42.24
C ALA A 39 54.01 18.19 40.90
N ARG A 40 54.82 19.24 40.76
CA ARG A 40 54.95 20.01 39.51
C ARG A 40 55.56 19.09 38.44
N LYS A 41 54.78 18.75 37.40
CA LYS A 41 55.29 18.21 36.14
C LYS A 41 55.66 19.37 35.19
N PRO A 42 56.70 19.22 34.35
CA PRO A 42 57.27 20.31 33.55
C PRO A 42 56.27 20.87 32.52
N PRO A 43 56.36 22.16 32.17
CA PRO A 43 55.47 22.77 31.20
C PRO A 43 55.91 22.33 29.79
N ASN A 44 54.93 22.02 28.94
CA ASN A 44 55.06 21.53 27.56
C ASN A 44 55.23 20.02 27.36
N MET A 45 54.28 19.25 27.85
CA MET A 45 53.66 18.25 26.98
C MET A 45 52.25 18.73 26.66
N LYS A 46 52.01 19.10 25.38
CA LYS A 46 50.64 19.08 24.87
C LYS A 46 50.12 17.66 25.13
N PRO A 47 48.97 17.47 25.79
CA PRO A 47 48.41 16.15 25.88
C PRO A 47 48.24 15.63 24.46
N VAL A 48 48.76 14.43 24.21
CA VAL A 48 48.35 13.63 23.04
C VAL A 48 46.83 13.68 23.06
N ARG A 49 46.22 14.33 22.06
CA ARG A 49 44.76 14.36 21.93
C ARG A 49 44.28 12.93 22.10
N ASP A 50 43.45 12.71 23.12
CA ASP A 50 42.87 11.40 23.43
C ASP A 50 42.35 10.76 22.14
N ARG A 51 43.00 9.65 21.75
CA ARG A 51 42.58 8.75 20.66
C ARG A 51 41.28 7.99 20.99
N GLN A 52 40.60 8.36 22.07
CA GLN A 52 39.33 7.80 22.52
C GLN A 52 38.31 8.93 22.57
N ASN A 53 37.54 9.19 21.50
CA ASN A 53 36.29 9.96 21.65
C ASN A 53 35.37 10.07 20.43
N ASN A 54 35.61 9.44 19.27
CA ASN A 54 34.63 9.53 18.17
C ASN A 54 33.46 8.55 18.38
N LEU A 55 33.74 7.29 18.73
CA LEU A 55 32.72 6.30 19.09
C LEU A 55 31.91 6.71 20.34
N THR A 56 32.58 7.27 21.34
CA THR A 56 31.96 7.74 22.59
C THR A 56 31.08 8.97 22.38
N ARG A 57 31.37 9.80 21.36
CA ARG A 57 30.51 10.93 20.96
C ARG A 57 29.26 10.45 20.22
N LEU A 58 29.38 9.42 19.38
CA LEU A 58 28.24 8.79 18.70
C LEU A 58 27.31 8.01 19.65
N THR A 59 27.78 7.65 20.85
CA THR A 59 27.04 6.84 21.84
C THR A 59 26.48 7.64 23.02
N LYS A 60 26.88 8.91 23.21
CA LYS A 60 26.50 9.74 24.37
C LYS A 60 25.17 10.50 24.22
N SER A 61 24.52 10.42 23.06
CA SER A 61 23.22 11.03 22.81
C SER A 61 22.26 9.92 22.39
N PRO A 62 21.07 9.75 23.00
CA PRO A 62 20.05 8.85 22.46
C PRO A 62 19.69 9.38 21.07
N SER A 63 20.21 8.70 20.05
CA SER A 63 19.97 9.04 18.67
C SER A 63 18.68 8.33 18.24
N PRO A 64 17.78 8.95 17.46
CA PRO A 64 16.68 8.20 16.84
C PRO A 64 17.17 7.01 16.01
N LEU A 65 18.46 6.99 15.63
CA LEU A 65 19.16 5.89 14.96
C LEU A 65 19.47 4.69 15.88
N ASP A 66 19.36 4.82 17.21
CA ASP A 66 19.59 3.71 18.16
C ASP A 66 18.39 2.73 18.22
N ASN A 67 17.20 3.15 17.75
CA ASN A 67 16.00 2.31 17.63
C ASN A 67 15.81 1.75 16.21
N TYR A 68 16.91 1.56 15.47
CA TYR A 68 16.87 1.04 14.10
C TYR A 68 16.58 -0.46 14.07
N TYR A 69 15.57 -0.89 13.32
CA TYR A 69 15.30 -2.32 13.14
C TYR A 69 16.22 -2.90 12.05
N ILE A 70 17.12 -3.80 12.45
CA ILE A 70 17.97 -4.54 11.53
C ILE A 70 17.13 -5.64 10.88
N THR A 71 16.77 -5.46 9.61
CA THR A 71 16.02 -6.46 8.86
C THR A 71 16.88 -7.72 8.64
N LEU A 72 16.22 -8.86 8.47
CA LEU A 72 16.91 -10.10 8.12
C LEU A 72 17.69 -9.96 6.79
N ALA A 73 17.09 -9.30 5.80
CA ALA A 73 17.72 -9.03 4.50
C ALA A 73 18.99 -8.17 4.63
N LEU A 74 18.96 -7.11 5.45
CA LEU A 74 20.14 -6.27 5.73
C LEU A 74 21.25 -7.09 6.38
N GLY A 75 20.92 -7.85 7.44
CA GLY A 75 21.87 -8.71 8.13
C GLY A 75 22.53 -9.70 7.17
N GLN A 76 21.75 -10.41 6.35
CA GLN A 76 22.25 -11.36 5.37
C GLN A 76 23.12 -10.71 4.29
N LYS A 77 22.73 -9.54 3.76
CA LYS A 77 23.53 -8.80 2.77
C LYS A 77 24.88 -8.38 3.35
N LEU A 78 24.88 -7.81 4.56
CA LEU A 78 26.12 -7.41 5.22
C LEU A 78 27.03 -8.61 5.53
N THR A 79 26.46 -9.74 5.99
CA THR A 79 27.24 -10.97 6.18
C THR A 79 27.81 -11.49 4.86
N LYS A 80 27.05 -11.47 3.75
CA LYS A 80 27.53 -11.85 2.41
C LYS A 80 28.64 -10.94 1.89
N LEU A 81 28.63 -9.66 2.26
CA LEU A 81 29.70 -8.72 1.94
C LEU A 81 30.97 -8.94 2.79
N GLY A 82 30.88 -9.73 3.86
CA GLY A 82 32.02 -10.11 4.71
C GLY A 82 31.99 -9.50 6.12
N PHE A 83 30.95 -8.75 6.49
CA PHE A 83 30.83 -8.18 7.83
C PHE A 83 30.46 -9.23 8.87
N ARG A 84 31.15 -9.19 10.02
CA ARG A 84 30.89 -10.03 11.20
C ARG A 84 30.19 -9.22 12.29
N SER A 85 30.56 -7.95 12.42
CA SER A 85 30.10 -7.02 13.45
C SER A 85 28.83 -6.27 13.03
N ILE A 86 27.76 -7.00 12.68
CA ILE A 86 26.56 -6.42 12.02
C ILE A 86 25.98 -5.23 12.77
N GLN A 87 25.77 -5.35 14.09
CA GLN A 87 25.20 -4.26 14.90
C GLN A 87 26.07 -3.00 14.89
N THR A 88 27.39 -3.17 14.98
CA THR A 88 28.36 -2.06 14.96
C THR A 88 28.35 -1.37 13.60
N VAL A 89 28.40 -2.15 12.51
CA VAL A 89 28.37 -1.63 11.14
C VAL A 89 27.07 -0.86 10.89
N VAL A 90 25.93 -1.41 11.32
CA VAL A 90 24.63 -0.73 11.23
C VAL A 90 24.65 0.60 11.96
N LYS A 91 25.11 0.61 13.20
CA LYS A 91 25.15 1.84 14.00
C LYS A 91 26.03 2.90 13.34
N LEU A 92 27.24 2.54 12.91
CA LEU A 92 28.18 3.47 12.29
C LEU A 92 27.67 3.99 10.96
N PHE A 93 27.21 3.10 10.08
CA PHE A 93 26.81 3.48 8.73
C PHE A 93 25.51 4.29 8.74
N ASN A 94 24.60 4.04 9.68
CA ASN A 94 23.44 4.90 9.93
C ASN A 94 23.82 6.33 10.28
N HIS A 95 24.85 6.52 11.11
CA HIS A 95 25.34 7.86 11.42
C HIS A 95 26.05 8.49 10.22
N HIS A 96 26.85 7.71 9.48
CA HIS A 96 27.55 8.17 8.30
C HIS A 96 26.61 8.71 7.22
N ARG A 97 25.63 7.90 6.81
CA ARG A 97 24.67 8.32 5.79
C ARG A 97 23.81 9.51 6.25
N ALA A 98 23.43 9.55 7.53
CA ALA A 98 22.71 10.69 8.10
C ALA A 98 23.57 11.97 8.11
N GLU A 99 24.87 11.89 8.37
CA GLU A 99 25.78 13.03 8.27
C GLU A 99 25.94 13.53 6.83
N LEU A 100 26.10 12.63 5.86
CA LEU A 100 26.16 13.01 4.43
C LEU A 100 24.89 13.75 4.01
N GLN A 101 23.72 13.24 4.40
CA GLN A 101 22.44 13.87 4.11
C GLN A 101 22.31 15.24 4.80
N ARG A 102 22.66 15.34 6.10
CA ARG A 102 22.63 16.62 6.85
C ARG A 102 23.60 17.65 6.26
N ALA A 103 24.76 17.22 5.80
CA ALA A 103 25.74 18.05 5.11
C ALA A 103 25.33 18.40 3.67
N LYS A 104 24.18 17.93 3.21
CA LYS A 104 23.65 18.14 1.85
C LYS A 104 24.63 17.72 0.76
N ILE A 105 25.37 16.63 0.99
CA ILE A 105 26.25 16.06 -0.02
C ILE A 105 25.38 15.46 -1.12
N HIS A 106 25.60 15.92 -2.36
CA HIS A 106 24.86 15.44 -3.52
C HIS A 106 25.13 13.95 -3.79
N HIS A 107 24.16 13.23 -4.35
CA HIS A 107 24.18 11.77 -4.48
C HIS A 107 25.40 11.24 -5.26
N ASP A 108 25.77 11.92 -6.35
CA ASP A 108 26.93 11.62 -7.22
C ASP A 108 28.29 11.75 -6.53
N ARG A 109 28.34 12.53 -5.45
CA ARG A 109 29.56 12.77 -4.67
C ARG A 109 29.59 11.99 -3.37
N ALA A 110 28.49 11.41 -2.93
CA ALA A 110 28.39 10.80 -1.61
C ALA A 110 29.39 9.64 -1.44
N VAL A 111 29.43 8.69 -2.38
CA VAL A 111 30.37 7.55 -2.34
C VAL A 111 31.81 8.03 -2.40
N SER A 112 32.16 8.93 -3.33
CA SER A 112 33.52 9.48 -3.41
C SER A 112 33.91 10.23 -2.14
N THR A 113 33.01 11.04 -1.58
CA THR A 113 33.22 11.78 -0.33
C THR A 113 33.44 10.83 0.84
N SER A 114 32.64 9.78 0.94
CA SER A 114 32.76 8.73 1.96
C SER A 114 34.12 8.02 1.91
N LEU A 115 34.64 7.71 0.72
CA LEU A 115 35.94 7.05 0.55
C LEU A 115 37.12 7.91 0.99
N HIS A 116 37.02 9.24 0.83
CA HIS A 116 38.12 10.18 1.12
C HIS A 116 37.95 10.91 2.46
N ASN A 117 36.87 10.65 3.20
CA ASN A 117 36.61 11.34 4.46
C ASN A 117 37.44 10.74 5.61
N SER A 118 38.57 11.39 5.91
CA SER A 118 39.50 10.99 6.97
C SER A 118 38.87 10.85 8.37
N GLN A 119 37.78 11.58 8.67
CA GLN A 119 37.07 11.45 9.94
C GLN A 119 36.32 10.11 10.01
N TRP A 120 35.62 9.75 8.93
CA TRP A 120 34.88 8.49 8.87
C TRP A 120 35.83 7.29 8.77
N THR A 121 36.92 7.38 8.00
CA THR A 121 37.98 6.36 7.97
C THR A 121 38.49 6.04 9.38
N ARG A 122 38.88 7.06 10.15
CA ARG A 122 39.33 6.87 11.55
C ARG A 122 38.24 6.28 12.44
N THR A 123 36.99 6.71 12.26
CA THR A 123 35.87 6.20 13.04
C THR A 123 35.63 4.71 12.77
N TYR A 124 35.79 4.25 11.53
CA TYR A 124 35.73 2.82 11.20
C TYR A 124 36.93 2.06 11.76
N GLU A 125 38.15 2.58 11.63
CA GLU A 125 39.38 1.98 12.18
C GLU A 125 39.34 1.83 13.71
N GLU A 126 38.68 2.75 14.41
CA GLU A 126 38.49 2.68 15.88
C GLU A 126 37.47 1.60 16.30
N ALA A 127 36.60 1.15 15.39
CA ALA A 127 35.39 0.42 15.74
C ALA A 127 35.26 -0.98 15.11
N LEU A 128 35.90 -1.19 13.96
CA LEU A 128 35.77 -2.39 13.14
C LEU A 128 37.14 -3.08 13.00
N THR A 129 37.12 -4.34 12.61
CA THR A 129 38.35 -5.07 12.27
C THR A 129 38.97 -4.53 10.97
N SER A 130 40.28 -4.70 10.77
CA SER A 130 40.97 -4.21 9.56
C SER A 130 40.33 -4.73 8.25
N ASP A 131 39.85 -5.98 8.26
CA ASP A 131 39.13 -6.56 7.11
C ASP A 131 37.79 -5.85 6.85
N GLU A 132 37.02 -5.56 7.90
CA GLU A 132 35.74 -4.84 7.78
C GLU A 132 35.92 -3.37 7.40
N VAL A 133 37.01 -2.72 7.86
CA VAL A 133 37.40 -1.38 7.43
C VAL A 133 37.70 -1.38 5.93
N ALA A 134 38.43 -2.37 5.43
CA ALA A 134 38.72 -2.49 4.01
C ALA A 134 37.44 -2.63 3.16
N LEU A 135 36.38 -3.27 3.69
CA LEU A 135 35.09 -3.37 3.01
C LEU A 135 34.38 -2.01 2.89
N VAL A 136 34.27 -1.22 3.97
CA VAL A 136 33.60 0.09 3.94
C VAL A 136 34.37 1.15 3.15
N LEU A 137 35.68 0.94 2.94
CA LEU A 137 36.54 1.80 2.12
C LEU A 137 36.75 1.27 0.70
N ASN A 138 36.09 0.17 0.32
CA ASN A 138 36.22 -0.38 -1.02
C ASN A 138 35.20 0.28 -1.96
N PRO A 139 35.64 0.90 -3.07
CA PRO A 139 34.77 1.62 -3.99
C PRO A 139 33.73 0.72 -4.68
N ASN A 140 33.96 -0.59 -4.78
CA ASN A 140 33.02 -1.55 -5.37
C ASN A 140 32.04 -2.15 -4.36
N VAL A 141 32.35 -2.05 -3.06
CA VAL A 141 31.52 -2.60 -1.97
C VAL A 141 30.64 -1.51 -1.37
N LEU A 142 31.17 -0.30 -1.19
CA LEU A 142 30.46 0.80 -0.57
C LEU A 142 29.09 1.12 -1.22
N PRO A 143 28.93 1.16 -2.56
CA PRO A 143 27.62 1.30 -3.19
C PRO A 143 26.62 0.21 -2.79
N ARG A 144 27.07 -1.04 -2.65
CA ARG A 144 26.23 -2.17 -2.20
C ARG A 144 25.81 -2.03 -0.73
N ILE A 145 26.64 -1.40 0.10
CA ILE A 145 26.27 -1.07 1.48
C ILE A 145 25.19 0.01 1.47
N PHE A 146 25.36 1.08 0.68
CA PHE A 146 24.32 2.11 0.50
C PHE A 146 23.00 1.51 0.02
N GLU A 147 23.05 0.61 -0.97
CA GLU A 147 21.88 -0.11 -1.49
C GLU A 147 21.18 -0.94 -0.40
N ALA A 148 21.93 -1.72 0.38
CA ALA A 148 21.37 -2.60 1.40
C ALA A 148 20.66 -1.82 2.53
N PHE A 149 21.25 -0.71 3.00
CA PHE A 149 20.60 0.17 3.97
C PHE A 149 19.43 0.94 3.36
N GLY A 150 19.59 1.37 2.11
CA GLY A 150 18.53 2.00 1.34
C GLY A 150 17.27 1.15 1.29
N GLU A 151 17.41 -0.14 0.97
CA GLU A 151 16.29 -1.10 0.97
C GLU A 151 15.72 -1.33 2.38
N ALA A 152 16.59 -1.54 3.37
CA ALA A 152 16.17 -1.84 4.74
C ALA A 152 15.35 -0.71 5.38
N ASP A 153 15.56 0.53 4.96
CA ASP A 153 14.80 1.68 5.42
C ASP A 153 13.34 1.69 4.96
N PHE A 154 13.02 1.02 3.86
CA PHE A 154 11.64 0.87 3.38
C PHE A 154 10.90 -0.34 3.98
N HIS A 155 11.54 -1.09 4.88
CA HIS A 155 10.85 -2.10 5.66
C HIS A 155 9.78 -1.45 6.56
N ARG A 156 8.64 -2.13 6.78
CA ARG A 156 7.48 -1.61 7.51
C ARG A 156 7.78 -1.04 8.91
N GLN A 157 8.84 -1.50 9.57
CA GLN A 157 9.25 -1.02 10.89
C GLN A 157 10.18 0.21 10.84
N ASN A 158 10.80 0.49 9.70
CA ASN A 158 11.75 1.59 9.50
C ASN A 158 11.15 2.74 8.69
N VAL A 159 10.24 2.45 7.76
CA VAL A 159 9.77 3.38 6.70
C VAL A 159 9.28 4.71 7.25
N GLY A 160 8.52 4.72 8.35
CA GLY A 160 7.98 5.95 8.93
C GLY A 160 9.02 6.94 9.45
N LYS A 161 10.26 6.50 9.70
CA LYS A 161 11.36 7.35 10.23
C LYS A 161 12.51 7.54 9.24
N PHE A 162 12.75 6.54 8.38
CA PHE A 162 13.97 6.47 7.61
C PHE A 162 13.74 6.52 6.09
N ALA A 163 12.51 6.58 5.58
CA ALA A 163 12.25 6.56 4.13
C ALA A 163 13.06 7.61 3.32
N GLN A 164 13.18 8.85 3.82
CA GLN A 164 13.97 9.89 3.14
C GLN A 164 15.46 9.55 3.09
N LEU A 165 16.00 8.98 4.16
CA LEU A 165 17.40 8.57 4.24
C LEU A 165 17.64 7.30 3.40
N GLY A 166 16.65 6.42 3.33
CA GLY A 166 16.62 5.24 2.48
C GLY A 166 16.68 5.62 1.01
N TYR A 167 15.79 6.52 0.57
CA TYR A 167 15.81 7.05 -0.79
C TYR A 167 17.14 7.71 -1.14
N TYR A 168 17.66 8.58 -0.25
CA TYR A 168 18.98 9.19 -0.41
C TYR A 168 20.08 8.13 -0.60
N SER A 169 20.07 7.08 0.22
CA SER A 169 21.07 6.00 0.16
C SER A 169 21.00 5.23 -1.16
N LEU A 170 19.78 4.91 -1.63
CA LEU A 170 19.57 4.26 -2.93
C LEU A 170 20.04 5.16 -4.08
N CYS A 171 19.75 6.45 -4.07
CA CYS A 171 20.24 7.39 -5.07
C CYS A 171 21.77 7.46 -5.08
N CYS A 172 22.43 7.49 -3.91
CA CYS A 172 23.89 7.45 -3.84
C CYS A 172 24.48 6.18 -4.47
N ALA A 173 23.86 5.03 -4.22
CA ALA A 173 24.29 3.76 -4.80
C ALA A 173 24.05 3.71 -6.33
N PHE A 174 22.90 4.19 -6.80
CA PHE A 174 22.59 4.31 -8.22
C PHE A 174 23.61 5.21 -8.95
N GLU A 175 23.92 6.37 -8.39
CA GLU A 175 24.91 7.29 -8.95
C GLU A 175 26.31 6.68 -9.03
N ALA A 176 26.63 5.77 -8.12
CA ALA A 176 27.89 5.01 -8.12
C ALA A 176 27.85 3.75 -9.01
N GLY A 177 26.77 3.55 -9.79
CA GLY A 177 26.65 2.47 -10.77
C GLY A 177 26.08 1.16 -10.24
N ASP A 178 25.45 1.16 -9.05
CA ASP A 178 24.79 -0.04 -8.53
C ASP A 178 23.44 -0.28 -9.24
N LEU A 179 23.33 -1.44 -9.90
CA LEU A 179 22.16 -1.79 -10.71
C LEU A 179 20.91 -2.06 -9.85
N GLU A 180 21.05 -2.75 -8.72
CA GLU A 180 19.91 -3.05 -7.85
C GLU A 180 19.34 -1.77 -7.22
N ALA A 181 20.23 -0.84 -6.84
CA ALA A 181 19.82 0.48 -6.40
C ALA A 181 19.07 1.24 -7.51
N ALA A 182 19.55 1.20 -8.76
CA ALA A 182 18.89 1.86 -9.88
C ALA A 182 17.44 1.38 -10.07
N ILE A 183 17.21 0.06 -10.00
CA ILE A 183 15.86 -0.54 -10.10
C ILE A 183 14.98 -0.09 -8.92
N LYS A 184 15.53 -0.04 -7.71
CA LYS A 184 14.77 0.38 -6.51
C LYS A 184 14.44 1.87 -6.50
N VAL A 185 15.36 2.72 -6.93
CA VAL A 185 15.08 4.16 -7.16
C VAL A 185 13.97 4.30 -8.19
N ALA A 186 14.06 3.57 -9.30
CA ALA A 186 13.05 3.59 -10.34
C ALA A 186 11.66 3.19 -9.82
N PHE A 187 11.61 2.14 -9.00
CA PHE A 187 10.38 1.68 -8.37
C PHE A 187 9.77 2.74 -7.44
N ILE A 188 10.58 3.39 -6.60
CA ILE A 188 10.12 4.46 -5.69
C ILE A 188 9.59 5.66 -6.47
N GLU A 189 10.36 6.14 -7.44
CA GLU A 189 9.98 7.28 -8.26
C GLU A 189 8.67 7.01 -9.03
N HIS A 190 8.52 5.79 -9.57
CA HIS A 190 7.30 5.34 -10.24
C HIS A 190 6.09 5.35 -9.30
N GLN A 191 6.20 4.76 -8.11
CA GLN A 191 5.11 4.80 -7.11
C GLN A 191 4.74 6.21 -6.68
N SER A 192 5.70 7.15 -6.71
CA SER A 192 5.44 8.56 -6.40
C SER A 192 4.90 9.38 -7.58
N LYS A 193 4.73 8.77 -8.77
CA LYS A 193 4.34 9.40 -10.04
C LYS A 193 5.26 10.56 -10.46
N LYS A 194 6.53 10.52 -10.03
CA LYS A 194 7.53 11.57 -10.29
C LYS A 194 8.84 10.93 -10.73
N VAL A 195 8.84 10.38 -11.93
CA VAL A 195 10.02 9.75 -12.54
C VAL A 195 10.94 10.81 -13.15
N SER A 196 12.19 10.84 -12.69
CA SER A 196 13.21 11.73 -13.21
C SER A 196 13.64 11.30 -14.62
N SER A 197 14.11 12.26 -15.43
CA SER A 197 14.58 11.98 -16.80
C SER A 197 15.72 10.96 -16.83
N ARG A 198 16.58 10.97 -15.80
CA ARG A 198 17.67 10.01 -15.63
C ARG A 198 17.16 8.60 -15.42
N VAL A 199 16.20 8.43 -14.51
CA VAL A 199 15.60 7.13 -14.21
C VAL A 199 14.80 6.60 -15.39
N SER A 200 14.02 7.47 -16.06
CA SER A 200 13.31 7.12 -17.30
C SER A 200 14.29 6.65 -18.39
N GLY A 201 15.40 7.37 -18.59
CA GLY A 201 16.45 6.97 -19.53
C GLY A 201 17.09 5.63 -19.18
N PHE A 202 17.39 5.39 -17.90
CA PHE A 202 17.89 4.11 -17.41
C PHE A 202 16.89 2.97 -17.69
N LEU A 203 15.62 3.15 -17.32
CA LEU A 203 14.56 2.15 -17.53
C LEU A 203 14.41 1.81 -19.01
N LYS A 204 14.32 2.81 -19.89
CA LYS A 204 14.20 2.60 -21.34
C LYS A 204 15.35 1.76 -21.90
N GLN A 205 16.59 2.11 -21.52
CA GLN A 205 17.78 1.41 -21.99
C GLN A 205 17.89 -0.01 -21.45
N HIS A 206 17.52 -0.24 -20.18
CA HIS A 206 17.60 -1.56 -19.56
C HIS A 206 16.46 -2.48 -19.99
N ALA A 207 15.24 -1.96 -20.10
CA ALA A 207 14.09 -2.72 -20.60
C ALA A 207 14.31 -3.19 -22.05
N ALA A 208 14.94 -2.36 -22.90
CA ALA A 208 15.28 -2.74 -24.27
C ALA A 208 16.24 -3.94 -24.37
N LYS A 209 17.04 -4.21 -23.33
CA LYS A 209 17.90 -5.41 -23.28
C LYS A 209 17.11 -6.69 -23.01
N MET A 210 15.91 -6.58 -22.42
CA MET A 210 15.01 -7.69 -22.13
C MET A 210 15.65 -8.78 -21.23
N ILE A 211 16.50 -8.37 -20.29
CA ILE A 211 17.21 -9.28 -19.37
C ILE A 211 16.60 -9.26 -17.97
N ASP A 212 16.13 -8.10 -17.50
CA ASP A 212 15.58 -7.93 -16.17
C ASP A 212 14.10 -7.54 -16.26
N TRP A 213 13.23 -8.50 -15.90
CA TRP A 213 11.79 -8.34 -15.94
C TRP A 213 11.30 -7.15 -15.11
N ARG A 214 11.99 -6.77 -14.01
CA ARG A 214 11.60 -5.65 -13.15
C ARG A 214 11.69 -4.32 -13.88
N THR A 215 12.76 -4.15 -14.66
CA THR A 215 12.94 -2.95 -15.50
C THR A 215 11.96 -2.93 -16.65
N MET A 216 11.65 -4.10 -17.23
CA MET A 216 10.63 -4.23 -18.27
C MET A 216 9.25 -3.85 -17.72
N SER A 217 8.85 -4.36 -16.54
CA SER A 217 7.59 -4.01 -15.89
C SER A 217 7.46 -2.50 -15.67
N LEU A 218 8.46 -1.88 -15.02
CA LEU A 218 8.44 -0.43 -14.75
C LEU A 218 8.44 0.40 -16.02
N TRP A 219 9.17 -0.03 -17.06
CA TRP A 219 9.13 0.65 -18.35
C TRP A 219 7.79 0.47 -19.04
N CYS A 220 7.15 -0.70 -18.95
CA CYS A 220 5.83 -0.93 -19.51
C CYS A 220 4.79 0.03 -18.94
N GLU A 221 4.77 0.20 -17.62
CA GLU A 221 3.88 1.13 -16.93
C GLU A 221 4.17 2.58 -17.36
N LEU A 222 5.43 3.01 -17.30
CA LEU A 222 5.83 4.36 -17.65
C LEU A 222 5.58 4.70 -19.13
N ALA A 223 5.82 3.76 -20.03
CA ALA A 223 5.63 3.95 -21.47
C ALA A 223 4.14 4.01 -21.86
N THR A 224 3.25 3.34 -21.12
CA THR A 224 1.80 3.50 -21.32
C THR A 224 1.36 4.93 -21.00
N GLU A 225 1.94 5.56 -19.98
CA GLU A 225 1.61 6.95 -19.62
C GLU A 225 2.26 7.99 -20.55
N MET A 226 3.45 7.70 -21.08
CA MET A 226 4.27 8.67 -21.82
C MET A 226 4.22 8.56 -23.35
N SER A 227 3.85 7.41 -23.90
CA SER A 227 3.89 7.23 -25.36
C SER A 227 2.65 7.86 -25.97
N HIS A 228 2.83 8.67 -27.01
CA HIS A 228 1.71 9.32 -27.72
C HIS A 228 1.69 8.98 -29.22
N SER A 229 2.62 8.11 -29.68
CA SER A 229 2.67 7.65 -31.06
C SER A 229 2.27 6.18 -31.17
N LYS A 230 1.70 5.80 -32.31
CA LYS A 230 1.28 4.42 -32.61
C LYS A 230 2.43 3.44 -32.46
N GLU A 231 3.63 3.80 -32.95
CA GLU A 231 4.82 2.95 -32.88
C GLU A 231 5.33 2.76 -31.44
N GLY A 232 5.21 3.81 -30.61
CA GLY A 232 5.57 3.74 -29.20
C GLY A 232 4.62 2.82 -28.43
N ALA A 233 3.32 2.95 -28.67
CA ALA A 233 2.30 2.10 -28.07
C ALA A 233 2.44 0.63 -28.53
N GLU A 234 2.70 0.39 -29.82
CA GLU A 234 2.98 -0.95 -30.35
C GLU A 234 4.20 -1.59 -29.69
N ALA A 235 5.32 -0.87 -29.63
CA ALA A 235 6.54 -1.36 -29.02
C ALA A 235 6.34 -1.71 -27.53
N ASN A 236 5.53 -0.91 -26.82
CA ASN A 236 5.20 -1.18 -25.43
C ASN A 236 4.31 -2.41 -25.26
N TYR A 237 3.28 -2.55 -26.10
CA TYR A 237 2.41 -3.71 -26.15
C TYR A 237 3.18 -5.01 -26.42
N LEU A 238 4.08 -5.01 -27.41
CA LEU A 238 4.93 -6.17 -27.71
C LEU A 238 5.89 -6.50 -26.55
N LEU A 239 6.41 -5.49 -25.85
CA LEU A 239 7.21 -5.70 -24.65
C LEU A 239 6.41 -6.35 -23.52
N ALA A 240 5.18 -5.89 -23.27
CA ALA A 240 4.30 -6.45 -22.25
C ALA A 240 3.96 -7.92 -22.55
N LYS A 241 3.67 -8.26 -23.81
CA LYS A 241 3.46 -9.66 -24.23
C LYS A 241 4.69 -10.53 -23.99
N LYS A 242 5.89 -10.00 -24.30
CA LYS A 242 7.13 -10.72 -24.04
C LYS A 242 7.35 -10.95 -22.54
N LEU A 243 7.04 -9.95 -21.73
CA LEU A 243 7.14 -10.04 -20.28
C LEU A 243 6.18 -11.09 -19.70
N ASP A 244 4.95 -11.18 -20.20
CA ASP A 244 3.97 -12.19 -19.80
C ASP A 244 4.47 -13.62 -20.08
N ALA A 245 5.17 -13.83 -21.20
CA ALA A 245 5.78 -15.12 -21.51
C ALA A 245 7.00 -15.47 -20.64
N MET A 246 7.56 -14.51 -19.88
CA MET A 246 8.75 -14.72 -19.03
C MET A 246 8.42 -15.03 -17.58
N LEU A 247 7.21 -14.70 -17.12
CA LEU A 247 6.86 -14.72 -15.70
C LEU A 247 5.69 -15.66 -15.43
N GLU A 248 5.81 -16.39 -14.33
CA GLU A 248 4.74 -17.23 -13.80
C GLU A 248 4.15 -16.59 -12.54
N PRO A 249 2.84 -16.81 -12.26
CA PRO A 249 2.20 -16.32 -11.05
C PRO A 249 2.92 -16.79 -9.78
N SER A 250 3.10 -15.88 -8.83
CA SER A 250 3.61 -16.21 -7.50
C SER A 250 2.49 -16.70 -6.59
N ASN A 251 2.75 -17.74 -5.79
CA ASN A 251 1.83 -18.18 -4.73
C ASN A 251 1.78 -17.20 -3.54
N ARG A 252 2.61 -16.15 -3.51
CA ARG A 252 2.64 -15.18 -2.42
C ARG A 252 1.57 -14.11 -2.63
N LEU A 253 0.76 -13.88 -1.59
CA LEU A 253 -0.19 -12.77 -1.55
C LEU A 253 0.55 -11.43 -1.65
N MET A 254 0.24 -10.63 -2.68
CA MET A 254 0.87 -9.33 -2.94
C MET A 254 0.73 -8.35 -1.77
N SER A 255 -0.38 -8.41 -1.03
CA SER A 255 -0.63 -7.59 0.16
C SER A 255 0.39 -7.81 1.29
N ARG A 256 1.07 -8.95 1.29
CA ARG A 256 2.12 -9.30 2.27
C ARG A 256 3.54 -9.12 1.74
N ALA A 257 3.70 -8.78 0.46
CA ALA A 257 4.99 -8.57 -0.17
C ALA A 257 5.65 -7.29 0.39
N GLU A 258 6.97 -7.30 0.49
CA GLU A 258 7.74 -6.10 0.82
C GLU A 258 7.63 -5.07 -0.30
N MET A 259 7.89 -3.79 -0.03
CA MET A 259 7.65 -2.69 -0.98
C MET A 259 8.23 -2.98 -2.38
N PHE A 260 9.50 -3.38 -2.46
CA PHE A 260 10.20 -3.65 -3.72
C PHE A 260 9.85 -4.99 -4.37
N GLU A 261 8.90 -5.74 -3.83
CA GLU A 261 8.34 -6.95 -4.46
C GLU A 261 6.98 -6.68 -5.09
N ARG A 262 6.41 -5.48 -4.91
CA ARG A 262 5.03 -5.12 -5.33
C ARG A 262 4.92 -4.65 -6.77
N TYR A 263 5.40 -5.46 -7.71
CA TYR A 263 5.21 -5.20 -9.14
C TYR A 263 3.79 -5.57 -9.58
N ARG A 264 3.27 -4.87 -10.60
CA ARG A 264 1.99 -5.24 -11.21
C ARG A 264 2.13 -6.61 -11.90
N PRO A 265 1.07 -7.44 -11.84
CA PRO A 265 1.06 -8.70 -12.55
C PRO A 265 1.02 -8.47 -14.07
N THR A 266 1.62 -9.39 -14.82
CA THR A 266 1.87 -9.20 -16.26
C THR A 266 0.59 -9.11 -17.08
N TRP A 267 -0.46 -9.84 -16.69
CA TRP A 267 -1.77 -9.75 -17.35
C TRP A 267 -2.27 -8.30 -17.41
N SER A 268 -2.05 -7.54 -16.34
CA SER A 268 -2.51 -6.16 -16.24
C SER A 268 -1.65 -5.22 -17.10
N LEU A 269 -0.35 -5.51 -17.24
CA LEU A 269 0.53 -4.76 -18.14
C LEU A 269 0.17 -5.02 -19.61
N VAL A 270 -0.15 -6.26 -19.97
CA VAL A 270 -0.63 -6.61 -21.32
C VAL A 270 -1.96 -5.92 -21.60
N HIS A 271 -2.91 -5.99 -20.66
CA HIS A 271 -4.21 -5.32 -20.78
C HIS A 271 -4.05 -3.81 -21.05
N ASP A 272 -3.33 -3.09 -20.18
CA ASP A 272 -3.21 -1.64 -20.27
C ASP A 272 -2.46 -1.19 -21.54
N SER A 273 -1.40 -1.93 -21.92
CA SER A 273 -0.64 -1.62 -23.13
C SER A 273 -1.38 -1.96 -24.42
N ALA A 274 -2.16 -3.05 -24.43
CA ALA A 274 -3.04 -3.40 -25.55
C ALA A 274 -4.16 -2.35 -25.70
N ASN A 275 -4.79 -1.94 -24.60
CA ASN A 275 -5.82 -0.89 -24.61
C ASN A 275 -5.26 0.44 -25.13
N HIS A 276 -4.07 0.82 -24.67
CA HIS A 276 -3.41 2.02 -25.16
C HIS A 276 -3.07 1.92 -26.65
N TYR A 277 -2.57 0.77 -27.13
CA TYR A 277 -2.30 0.58 -28.55
C TYR A 277 -3.58 0.62 -29.39
N LEU A 278 -4.67 0.00 -28.93
CA LEU A 278 -6.00 0.05 -29.55
C LEU A 278 -6.52 1.48 -29.71
N SER A 279 -6.20 2.40 -28.79
CA SER A 279 -6.61 3.79 -28.90
C SER A 279 -6.06 4.54 -30.12
N HIS A 280 -5.06 3.97 -30.81
CA HIS A 280 -4.49 4.49 -32.06
C HIS A 280 -5.13 3.92 -33.33
N PHE A 281 -6.11 3.02 -33.21
CA PHE A 281 -6.86 2.47 -34.33
C PHE A 281 -8.24 3.12 -34.40
N ASP A 282 -8.77 3.24 -35.61
CA ASP A 282 -10.18 3.58 -35.78
C ASP A 282 -11.05 2.41 -35.31
N ARG A 283 -12.27 2.71 -34.84
CA ARG A 283 -13.18 1.73 -34.21
C ARG A 283 -13.46 0.48 -35.07
N ASP A 284 -13.41 0.63 -36.39
CA ASP A 284 -13.72 -0.42 -37.36
C ASP A 284 -12.45 -0.93 -38.09
N ASP A 285 -11.25 -0.65 -37.57
CA ASP A 285 -10.00 -1.10 -38.18
C ASP A 285 -9.76 -2.59 -37.86
N PRO A 286 -9.78 -3.49 -38.86
CA PRO A 286 -9.55 -4.92 -38.65
C PRO A 286 -8.12 -5.24 -38.15
N GLU A 287 -7.16 -4.32 -38.26
CA GLU A 287 -5.84 -4.48 -37.67
C GLU A 287 -5.88 -4.50 -36.12
N GLY A 288 -6.93 -3.93 -35.52
CA GLY A 288 -7.15 -3.91 -34.07
C GLY A 288 -7.70 -5.23 -33.50
N ASP A 289 -8.36 -6.06 -34.31
CA ASP A 289 -9.01 -7.30 -33.86
C ASP A 289 -8.08 -8.25 -33.08
N PRO A 290 -6.83 -8.51 -33.51
CA PRO A 290 -5.91 -9.35 -32.76
C PRO A 290 -5.52 -8.73 -31.41
N VAL A 291 -5.40 -7.40 -31.36
CA VAL A 291 -5.02 -6.67 -30.15
C VAL A 291 -6.18 -6.69 -29.14
N GLN A 292 -7.43 -6.53 -29.61
CA GLN A 292 -8.63 -6.66 -28.78
C GLN A 292 -8.73 -8.07 -28.18
N ARG A 293 -8.48 -9.11 -28.98
CA ARG A 293 -8.47 -10.49 -28.47
C ARG A 293 -7.39 -10.70 -27.39
N ASP A 294 -6.23 -10.09 -27.56
CA ASP A 294 -5.15 -10.19 -26.57
C ASP A 294 -5.47 -9.42 -25.28
N LEU A 295 -6.14 -8.27 -25.38
CA LEU A 295 -6.69 -7.54 -24.23
C LEU A 295 -7.68 -8.40 -23.44
N ASP A 296 -8.67 -8.99 -24.13
CA ASP A 296 -9.67 -9.86 -23.50
C ASP A 296 -9.03 -11.12 -22.88
N ASN A 297 -8.07 -11.72 -23.58
CA ASN A 297 -7.35 -12.89 -23.08
C ASN A 297 -6.51 -12.57 -21.85
N ALA A 298 -5.91 -11.37 -21.78
CA ALA A 298 -5.18 -10.92 -20.61
C ALA A 298 -6.09 -10.88 -19.36
N ILE A 299 -7.33 -10.39 -19.48
CA ILE A 299 -8.31 -10.40 -18.38
C ILE A 299 -8.61 -11.86 -17.96
N ARG A 300 -8.90 -12.74 -18.93
CA ARG A 300 -9.18 -14.17 -18.64
C ARG A 300 -8.00 -14.86 -17.97
N ASP A 301 -6.77 -14.53 -18.36
CA ASP A 301 -5.54 -15.04 -17.75
C ASP A 301 -5.30 -14.45 -16.35
N GLY A 302 -5.63 -13.18 -16.13
CA GLY A 302 -5.60 -12.57 -14.81
C GLY A 302 -6.47 -13.31 -13.80
N VAL A 303 -7.67 -13.76 -14.22
CA VAL A 303 -8.54 -14.59 -13.39
C VAL A 303 -8.00 -16.02 -13.25
N LYS A 304 -7.70 -16.69 -14.36
CA LYS A 304 -7.39 -18.14 -14.36
C LYS A 304 -6.00 -18.46 -13.84
N LYS A 305 -4.98 -17.72 -14.28
CA LYS A 305 -3.57 -17.96 -13.95
C LYS A 305 -3.20 -17.20 -12.69
N TRP A 306 -3.50 -15.91 -12.63
CA TRP A 306 -3.05 -15.02 -11.55
C TRP A 306 -4.01 -15.00 -10.34
N LYS A 307 -5.26 -15.44 -10.52
CA LYS A 307 -6.32 -15.35 -9.50
C LYS A 307 -6.47 -13.94 -8.94
N ASP A 308 -6.27 -12.95 -9.81
CA ASP A 308 -6.24 -11.55 -9.43
C ASP A 308 -7.68 -11.01 -9.26
N PRO A 309 -8.03 -10.44 -8.09
CA PRO A 309 -9.32 -9.80 -7.88
C PRO A 309 -9.65 -8.66 -8.84
N LYS A 310 -8.64 -7.92 -9.33
CA LYS A 310 -8.84 -6.85 -10.32
C LYS A 310 -9.25 -7.42 -11.66
N ALA A 311 -8.61 -8.51 -12.10
CA ALA A 311 -9.02 -9.21 -13.31
C ALA A 311 -10.44 -9.77 -13.19
N ALA A 312 -10.85 -10.19 -11.98
CA ALA A 312 -12.22 -10.64 -11.74
C ALA A 312 -13.23 -9.50 -11.90
N HIS A 313 -12.89 -8.28 -11.46
CA HIS A 313 -13.70 -7.09 -11.70
C HIS A 313 -13.83 -6.81 -13.20
N GLU A 314 -12.72 -6.72 -13.93
CA GLU A 314 -12.73 -6.47 -15.38
C GLU A 314 -13.55 -7.53 -16.14
N LEU A 315 -13.41 -8.81 -15.78
CA LEU A 315 -14.15 -9.90 -16.41
C LEU A 315 -15.67 -9.82 -16.18
N LEU A 316 -16.10 -9.24 -15.06
CA LEU A 316 -17.53 -9.04 -14.76
C LEU A 316 -18.13 -7.91 -15.60
N LEU A 317 -17.32 -6.95 -16.07
CA LEU A 317 -17.75 -5.85 -16.93
C LEU A 317 -17.86 -6.27 -18.41
N MET A 318 -17.19 -7.36 -18.80
CA MET A 318 -17.20 -7.84 -20.17
C MET A 318 -18.58 -8.39 -20.59
N PRO A 319 -19.20 -7.84 -21.66
CA PRO A 319 -20.50 -8.31 -22.13
C PRO A 319 -20.48 -9.80 -22.53
N GLY A 320 -21.45 -10.57 -22.04
CA GLY A 320 -21.65 -11.97 -22.43
C GLY A 320 -20.63 -12.99 -21.88
N GLU A 321 -19.60 -12.56 -21.14
CA GLU A 321 -18.59 -13.48 -20.57
C GLU A 321 -19.09 -14.24 -19.33
N VAL A 322 -19.95 -13.60 -18.53
CA VAL A 322 -20.41 -14.12 -17.24
C VAL A 322 -21.92 -13.99 -17.13
N THR A 323 -22.62 -15.12 -17.06
CA THR A 323 -24.04 -15.16 -16.75
C THR A 323 -24.26 -14.74 -15.29
N LYS A 324 -25.06 -13.69 -15.05
CA LYS A 324 -25.35 -13.18 -13.70
C LYS A 324 -25.96 -14.28 -12.82
N PHE A 325 -25.65 -14.22 -11.52
CA PHE A 325 -26.10 -15.20 -10.50
C PHE A 325 -25.67 -16.66 -10.69
N SER A 326 -24.89 -16.97 -11.73
CA SER A 326 -24.21 -18.27 -11.86
C SER A 326 -23.13 -18.47 -10.78
N ASP A 327 -22.71 -19.71 -10.55
CA ASP A 327 -21.59 -20.01 -9.64
C ASP A 327 -20.31 -19.26 -10.03
N ARG A 328 -20.08 -19.06 -11.34
CA ARG A 328 -18.96 -18.28 -11.85
C ARG A 328 -19.09 -16.80 -11.48
N TRP A 329 -20.28 -16.22 -11.64
CA TRP A 329 -20.55 -14.85 -11.22
C TRP A 329 -20.30 -14.66 -9.73
N LEU A 330 -20.84 -15.55 -8.89
CA LEU A 330 -20.64 -15.50 -7.43
C LEU A 330 -19.17 -15.58 -7.04
N SER A 331 -18.40 -16.47 -7.68
CA SER A 331 -16.97 -16.61 -7.43
C SER A 331 -16.21 -15.33 -7.76
N LEU A 332 -16.47 -14.73 -8.94
CA LEU A 332 -15.78 -13.51 -9.38
C LEU A 332 -16.16 -12.30 -8.55
N MET A 333 -17.46 -12.14 -8.24
CA MET A 333 -17.96 -11.10 -7.36
C MET A 333 -17.32 -11.20 -5.99
N THR A 334 -17.23 -12.40 -5.43
CA THR A 334 -16.59 -12.63 -4.12
C THR A 334 -15.11 -12.26 -4.16
N MET A 335 -14.37 -12.69 -5.19
CA MET A 335 -12.96 -12.32 -5.35
C MET A 335 -12.78 -10.81 -5.36
N SER A 336 -13.55 -10.09 -6.17
CA SER A 336 -13.45 -8.64 -6.30
C SER A 336 -13.93 -7.90 -5.04
N ALA A 337 -15.00 -8.37 -4.38
CA ALA A 337 -15.47 -7.84 -3.11
C ALA A 337 -14.41 -7.99 -1.99
N MET A 338 -13.69 -9.11 -1.95
CA MET A 338 -12.60 -9.35 -1.00
C MET A 338 -11.39 -8.40 -1.18
N GLU A 339 -11.22 -7.82 -2.37
CA GLU A 339 -10.20 -6.78 -2.62
C GLU A 339 -10.66 -5.37 -2.18
N GLY A 340 -11.92 -5.24 -1.74
CA GLY A 340 -12.48 -4.00 -1.21
C GLY A 340 -13.44 -3.27 -2.15
N SER A 341 -13.98 -3.93 -3.19
CA SER A 341 -15.05 -3.32 -4.00
C SER A 341 -16.35 -3.24 -3.20
N ALA A 342 -16.68 -2.03 -2.74
CA ALA A 342 -17.93 -1.76 -2.01
C ALA A 342 -19.16 -2.07 -2.88
N GLU A 343 -19.12 -1.73 -4.18
CA GLU A 343 -20.19 -2.05 -5.14
C GLU A 343 -20.45 -3.57 -5.21
N HIS A 344 -19.39 -4.37 -5.35
CA HIS A 344 -19.56 -5.82 -5.44
C HIS A 344 -20.00 -6.43 -4.12
N CYS A 345 -19.60 -5.85 -2.98
CA CYS A 345 -20.15 -6.22 -1.67
C CYS A 345 -21.66 -5.96 -1.60
N VAL A 346 -22.15 -4.81 -2.09
CA VAL A 346 -23.59 -4.53 -2.16
C VAL A 346 -24.29 -5.58 -3.02
N ARG A 347 -23.85 -5.79 -4.27
CA ARG A 347 -24.49 -6.76 -5.18
C ARG A 347 -24.52 -8.19 -4.61
N LEU A 348 -23.44 -8.64 -3.94
CA LEU A 348 -23.42 -9.91 -3.22
C LEU A 348 -24.42 -9.95 -2.06
N ALA A 349 -24.52 -8.86 -1.30
CA ALA A 349 -25.52 -8.73 -0.25
C ALA A 349 -26.92 -8.91 -0.82
N LEU A 350 -27.29 -8.20 -1.89
CA LEU A 350 -28.64 -8.27 -2.45
C LEU A 350 -28.98 -9.70 -2.91
N TYR A 351 -28.02 -10.37 -3.58
CA TYR A 351 -28.17 -11.76 -3.99
C TYR A 351 -28.48 -12.69 -2.80
N HIS A 352 -27.67 -12.62 -1.74
CA HIS A 352 -27.83 -13.49 -0.59
C HIS A 352 -29.07 -13.15 0.23
N LEU A 353 -29.39 -11.86 0.40
CA LEU A 353 -30.58 -11.40 1.09
C LEU A 353 -31.86 -11.89 0.40
N GLY A 354 -31.94 -11.79 -0.93
CA GLY A 354 -33.07 -12.33 -1.70
C GLY A 354 -33.15 -13.86 -1.61
N LYS A 355 -32.04 -14.57 -1.86
CA LYS A 355 -31.97 -16.04 -1.83
C LYS A 355 -32.37 -16.62 -0.46
N ASP A 356 -31.90 -15.99 0.61
CA ASP A 356 -32.10 -16.47 1.98
C ASP A 356 -33.42 -16.01 2.60
N GLY A 357 -34.21 -15.21 1.87
CA GLY A 357 -35.58 -14.81 2.24
C GLY A 357 -35.66 -13.60 3.16
N TRP A 358 -34.64 -12.73 3.17
CA TRP A 358 -34.67 -11.48 3.91
C TRP A 358 -35.55 -10.42 3.23
N LEU A 359 -35.61 -10.44 1.90
CA LEU A 359 -36.30 -9.46 1.07
C LEU A 359 -37.51 -10.07 0.35
N ASN A 360 -38.49 -9.23 0.05
CA ASN A 360 -39.65 -9.57 -0.76
C ASN A 360 -39.37 -9.38 -2.26
N HIS A 361 -38.22 -8.79 -2.60
CA HIS A 361 -37.78 -8.57 -3.96
C HIS A 361 -36.31 -8.95 -4.11
N HIS A 362 -35.93 -9.37 -5.31
CA HIS A 362 -34.53 -9.61 -5.69
C HIS A 362 -34.31 -9.22 -7.14
N LEU A 363 -33.03 -9.05 -7.52
CA LEU A 363 -32.64 -8.83 -8.91
C LEU A 363 -32.61 -10.18 -9.65
N ASP A 364 -33.24 -10.23 -10.82
CA ASP A 364 -33.09 -11.32 -11.79
C ASP A 364 -31.83 -11.14 -12.65
N GLU A 365 -31.52 -12.13 -13.50
CA GLU A 365 -30.35 -12.14 -14.40
C GLU A 365 -30.23 -10.92 -15.35
N ASN A 366 -31.29 -10.12 -15.49
CA ASN A 366 -31.34 -8.91 -16.29
C ASN A 366 -31.26 -7.63 -15.43
N ASP A 367 -30.95 -7.76 -14.13
CA ASP A 367 -31.03 -6.70 -13.11
C ASP A 367 -32.45 -6.11 -12.97
N HIS A 368 -33.49 -6.88 -13.25
CA HIS A 368 -34.87 -6.46 -12.96
C HIS A 368 -35.31 -6.90 -11.57
N TRP A 369 -36.05 -6.03 -10.89
CA TRP A 369 -36.67 -6.35 -9.61
C TRP A 369 -37.83 -7.33 -9.81
N VAL A 370 -37.75 -8.49 -9.16
CA VAL A 370 -38.79 -9.51 -9.17
C VAL A 370 -39.25 -9.80 -7.76
N THR A 371 -40.56 -9.86 -7.56
CA THR A 371 -41.18 -10.24 -6.28
C THR A 371 -40.91 -11.70 -5.96
N SER A 372 -40.45 -11.97 -4.74
CA SER A 372 -40.27 -13.29 -4.17
C SER A 372 -41.17 -13.49 -2.96
N GLU A 373 -41.73 -14.67 -2.81
CA GLU A 373 -42.51 -15.02 -1.61
C GLU A 373 -41.61 -14.97 -0.37
N ARG A 374 -41.98 -14.12 0.59
CA ARG A 374 -41.26 -13.98 1.85
C ARG A 374 -41.30 -15.33 2.59
N LYS A 375 -40.14 -15.82 2.98
CA LYS A 375 -40.06 -16.99 3.87
C LYS A 375 -40.36 -16.52 5.29
N ASP A 376 -41.07 -17.34 6.08
CA ASP A 376 -41.43 -17.00 7.47
C ASP A 376 -40.21 -16.69 8.35
N LYS A 377 -39.01 -17.20 7.99
CA LYS A 377 -37.75 -16.85 8.64
C LYS A 377 -36.57 -16.84 7.65
N PRO A 378 -35.68 -15.84 7.70
CA PRO A 378 -34.46 -15.83 6.91
C PRO A 378 -33.52 -16.97 7.31
N LYS A 379 -32.81 -17.54 6.34
CA LYS A 379 -32.00 -18.76 6.54
C LYS A 379 -30.56 -18.52 7.00
N ASN A 380 -29.96 -17.39 6.65
CA ASN A 380 -28.52 -17.15 6.82
C ASN A 380 -28.16 -15.66 6.83
N TRP A 381 -27.09 -15.27 7.53
CA TRP A 381 -26.63 -13.90 7.72
C TRP A 381 -25.62 -13.39 6.67
N ILE A 382 -25.20 -14.23 5.73
CA ILE A 382 -24.18 -13.86 4.71
C ILE A 382 -24.53 -12.54 4.00
N GLY A 383 -25.81 -12.33 3.64
CA GLY A 383 -26.24 -11.08 3.00
C GLY A 383 -26.12 -9.85 3.90
N ILE A 384 -26.37 -10.01 5.21
CA ILE A 384 -26.22 -8.96 6.23
C ILE A 384 -24.73 -8.60 6.38
N GLU A 385 -23.85 -9.61 6.42
CA GLU A 385 -22.39 -9.40 6.53
C GLU A 385 -21.82 -8.64 5.33
N TRP A 386 -22.22 -9.00 4.10
CA TRP A 386 -21.78 -8.28 2.90
C TRP A 386 -22.30 -6.84 2.84
N LEU A 387 -23.51 -6.58 3.35
CA LEU A 387 -24.08 -5.22 3.39
C LEU A 387 -23.38 -4.36 4.45
N GLY A 388 -23.03 -4.94 5.60
CA GLY A 388 -22.19 -4.25 6.58
C GLY A 388 -20.80 -3.93 6.01
N LEU A 389 -20.18 -4.88 5.29
CA LEU A 389 -18.88 -4.66 4.67
C LEU A 389 -18.93 -3.58 3.58
N SER A 390 -19.99 -3.53 2.77
CA SER A 390 -20.14 -2.50 1.74
C SER A 390 -20.33 -1.10 2.32
N ALA A 391 -20.96 -0.98 3.50
CA ALA A 391 -21.05 0.28 4.23
C ALA A 391 -19.68 0.70 4.79
N ALA A 392 -18.96 -0.24 5.44
CA ALA A 392 -17.65 0.03 6.02
C ALA A 392 -16.61 0.46 4.98
N LEU A 393 -16.63 -0.15 3.80
CA LEU A 393 -15.72 0.15 2.68
C LEU A 393 -16.02 1.47 1.97
N GLU A 394 -17.18 2.09 2.21
CA GLU A 394 -17.57 3.35 1.57
C GLU A 394 -16.84 4.54 2.19
N ASN A 395 -15.66 4.87 1.70
CA ASN A 395 -14.81 5.89 2.31
C ASN A 395 -14.86 7.24 1.58
N THR A 396 -15.83 7.46 0.69
CA THR A 396 -15.89 8.68 -0.14
C THR A 396 -17.16 9.49 0.01
N ASP A 397 -18.26 8.85 0.39
CA ASP A 397 -19.57 9.48 0.49
C ASP A 397 -20.23 9.16 1.84
N ALA A 398 -20.26 10.16 2.73
CA ALA A 398 -20.90 10.07 4.04
C ALA A 398 -22.38 9.72 3.96
N SER A 399 -23.10 10.26 2.97
CA SER A 399 -24.51 9.99 2.75
C SER A 399 -24.72 8.53 2.36
N LEU A 400 -23.89 8.03 1.46
CA LEU A 400 -23.98 6.67 0.96
C LEU A 400 -23.65 5.65 2.04
N LYS A 401 -22.57 5.87 2.79
CA LYS A 401 -22.21 5.06 3.97
C LYS A 401 -23.37 5.00 4.97
N THR A 402 -23.91 6.15 5.33
CA THR A 402 -25.02 6.27 6.29
C THR A 402 -26.24 5.50 5.81
N ARG A 403 -26.63 5.65 4.53
CA ARG A 403 -27.75 4.93 3.94
C ARG A 403 -27.54 3.42 3.96
N ARG A 404 -26.34 2.91 3.67
CA ARG A 404 -26.05 1.46 3.72
C ARG A 404 -26.17 0.89 5.14
N TYR A 405 -25.62 1.58 6.16
CA TYR A 405 -25.80 1.17 7.56
C TYR A 405 -27.26 1.26 8.02
N LEU A 406 -27.98 2.31 7.61
CA LEU A 406 -29.39 2.49 7.95
C LEU A 406 -30.26 1.37 7.36
N ARG A 407 -30.03 1.02 6.09
CA ARG A 407 -30.70 -0.11 5.41
C ARG A 407 -30.50 -1.40 6.18
N LEU A 408 -29.28 -1.66 6.63
CA LEU A 408 -28.94 -2.84 7.42
C LEU A 408 -29.72 -2.87 8.75
N ALA A 409 -29.75 -1.74 9.45
CA ALA A 409 -30.49 -1.61 10.71
C ALA A 409 -32.00 -1.79 10.49
N LEU A 410 -32.58 -1.13 9.48
CA LEU A 410 -34.00 -1.24 9.11
C LEU A 410 -34.39 -2.67 8.73
N LEU A 411 -33.55 -3.35 7.94
CA LEU A 411 -33.80 -4.74 7.56
C LEU A 411 -33.84 -5.64 8.79
N LEU A 412 -32.92 -5.48 9.74
CA LEU A 412 -32.94 -6.25 10.98
C LEU A 412 -34.17 -5.92 11.85
N ARG A 413 -34.57 -4.64 11.93
CA ARG A 413 -35.78 -4.19 12.63
C ARG A 413 -37.04 -4.86 12.10
N GLU A 414 -37.21 -4.91 10.77
CA GLU A 414 -38.38 -5.52 10.12
C GLU A 414 -38.54 -7.01 10.41
N HIS A 415 -37.44 -7.69 10.75
CA HIS A 415 -37.43 -9.10 11.13
C HIS A 415 -37.43 -9.30 12.66
N GLY A 416 -37.65 -8.24 13.45
CA GLY A 416 -37.72 -8.28 14.91
C GLY A 416 -36.36 -8.47 15.60
N LEU A 417 -35.27 -8.07 14.95
CA LEU A 417 -33.89 -8.22 15.41
C LEU A 417 -33.30 -6.90 15.91
N ASP A 418 -34.05 -6.14 16.72
CA ASP A 418 -33.65 -4.80 17.19
C ASP A 418 -32.30 -4.77 17.92
N LYS A 419 -32.00 -5.83 18.69
CA LYS A 419 -30.73 -5.94 19.43
C LYS A 419 -29.51 -5.99 18.51
N ASP A 420 -29.68 -6.56 17.32
CA ASP A 420 -28.64 -6.65 16.30
C ASP A 420 -28.66 -5.43 15.38
N ALA A 421 -29.79 -4.74 15.27
CA ALA A 421 -29.97 -3.56 14.42
C ALA A 421 -29.30 -2.29 14.99
N ILE A 422 -29.53 -1.98 16.27
CA ILE A 422 -29.06 -0.74 16.92
C ILE A 422 -27.53 -0.56 16.86
N PRO A 423 -26.71 -1.61 17.09
CA PRO A 423 -25.25 -1.49 16.99
C PRO A 423 -24.76 -0.94 15.65
N TRP A 424 -25.46 -1.21 14.54
CA TRP A 424 -25.07 -0.69 13.23
C TRP A 424 -25.23 0.83 13.11
N LEU A 425 -26.17 1.43 13.83
CA LEU A 425 -26.29 2.89 13.90
C LEU A 425 -25.10 3.50 14.67
N THR A 426 -24.64 2.83 15.73
CA THR A 426 -23.43 3.24 16.45
C THR A 426 -22.20 3.11 15.55
N THR A 427 -22.03 1.98 14.87
CA THR A 427 -20.92 1.77 13.92
C THR A 427 -20.92 2.80 12.79
N ALA A 428 -22.09 3.19 12.27
CA ALA A 428 -22.19 4.22 11.25
C ALA A 428 -21.60 5.55 11.73
N LYS A 429 -21.91 5.96 12.96
CA LYS A 429 -21.37 7.19 13.56
C LYS A 429 -19.86 7.11 13.76
N ASP A 430 -19.40 6.03 14.39
CA ASP A 430 -17.98 5.82 14.67
C ASP A 430 -17.16 5.86 13.37
N ASP A 431 -17.65 5.20 12.30
CA ASP A 431 -17.00 5.22 10.99
C ASP A 431 -16.95 6.63 10.38
N LEU A 432 -18.03 7.41 10.44
CA LEU A 432 -18.07 8.77 9.88
C LEU A 432 -17.10 9.70 10.63
N GLU A 433 -17.05 9.59 11.95
CA GLU A 433 -16.19 10.40 12.82
C GLU A 433 -14.71 10.00 12.66
N ASP A 434 -14.38 8.70 12.69
CA ASP A 434 -13.01 8.19 12.57
C ASP A 434 -12.40 8.48 11.19
N GLN A 435 -13.22 8.47 10.14
CA GLN A 435 -12.78 8.74 8.77
C GLN A 435 -12.86 10.22 8.40
N GLY A 436 -13.45 11.06 9.25
CA GLY A 436 -13.62 12.49 9.00
C GLY A 436 -14.45 12.80 7.75
N LEU A 437 -15.44 11.96 7.42
CA LEU A 437 -16.25 12.09 6.21
C LEU A 437 -17.40 13.09 6.36
N ASP A 438 -17.88 13.30 7.59
CA ASP A 438 -19.05 14.12 7.92
C ASP A 438 -18.64 15.39 8.67
N THR A 439 -17.95 16.30 7.98
CA THR A 439 -17.30 17.46 8.62
C THR A 439 -18.27 18.47 9.24
N ASP A 440 -19.49 18.56 8.72
CA ASP A 440 -20.58 19.41 9.20
C ASP A 440 -21.54 18.68 10.15
N ARG A 441 -21.30 17.38 10.39
CA ARG A 441 -22.07 16.50 11.29
C ARG A 441 -23.53 16.27 10.86
N GLU A 442 -23.88 16.58 9.61
CA GLU A 442 -25.25 16.43 9.11
C GLU A 442 -25.73 14.98 9.24
N TRP A 443 -24.88 14.02 8.86
CA TRP A 443 -25.24 12.60 8.83
C TRP A 443 -25.21 11.96 10.22
N VAL A 444 -24.28 12.38 11.07
CA VAL A 444 -24.24 11.99 12.49
C VAL A 444 -25.51 12.45 13.21
N GLU A 445 -25.93 13.70 13.02
CA GLU A 445 -27.18 14.22 13.58
C GLU A 445 -28.41 13.50 13.02
N TYR A 446 -28.40 13.18 11.72
CA TYR A 446 -29.45 12.38 11.09
C TYR A 446 -29.58 10.98 11.73
N ILE A 447 -28.47 10.27 11.95
CA ILE A 447 -28.46 8.97 12.63
C ILE A 447 -28.95 9.09 14.07
N ASP A 448 -28.56 10.14 14.78
CA ASP A 448 -29.02 10.38 16.16
C ASP A 448 -30.53 10.64 16.24
N GLY A 449 -31.07 11.44 15.32
CA GLY A 449 -32.52 11.62 15.19
C GLY A 449 -33.23 10.30 14.92
N PHE A 450 -32.67 9.48 14.03
CA PHE A 450 -33.22 8.16 13.72
C PHE A 450 -33.21 7.21 14.93
N ALA A 451 -32.09 7.15 15.67
CA ALA A 451 -31.95 6.32 16.86
C ALA A 451 -32.90 6.75 17.99
N GLN A 452 -33.16 8.05 18.16
CA GLN A 452 -34.10 8.57 19.14
C GLN A 452 -35.54 8.11 18.88
N HIS A 453 -35.91 7.91 17.62
CA HIS A 453 -37.25 7.50 17.21
C HIS A 453 -37.39 6.00 16.90
N TRP A 454 -36.35 5.19 17.18
CA TRP A 454 -36.26 3.78 16.77
C TRP A 454 -37.49 2.91 17.12
N TYR A 455 -38.05 3.11 18.32
CA TYR A 455 -39.20 2.35 18.84
C TYR A 455 -40.54 3.04 18.60
N ASN A 456 -40.57 4.14 17.84
CA ASN A 456 -41.78 4.87 17.52
C ASN A 456 -42.25 4.54 16.11
N ASP A 457 -43.20 3.61 16.00
CA ASP A 457 -43.74 3.14 14.71
C ASP A 457 -44.42 4.23 13.89
N GLU A 458 -44.90 5.31 14.52
CA GLU A 458 -45.50 6.45 13.80
C GLU A 458 -44.44 7.28 13.07
N PHE A 459 -43.20 7.30 13.57
CA PHE A 459 -42.07 7.99 12.95
C PHE A 459 -41.26 7.06 12.04
N MET A 460 -41.22 5.77 12.37
CA MET A 460 -40.48 4.73 11.65
C MET A 460 -41.31 4.13 10.51
N THR A 461 -41.78 5.00 9.61
CA THR A 461 -42.60 4.62 8.45
C THR A 461 -41.80 4.04 7.29
N ARG A 462 -40.48 4.27 7.26
CA ARG A 462 -39.59 3.77 6.21
C ARG A 462 -39.32 2.29 6.38
N LYS A 463 -39.49 1.55 5.29
CA LYS A 463 -39.03 0.17 5.17
C LYS A 463 -37.60 0.12 4.66
N SER A 464 -36.91 -0.97 4.98
CA SER A 464 -35.62 -1.31 4.40
C SER A 464 -35.70 -1.22 2.89
N GLU A 465 -36.78 -1.76 2.29
CA GLU A 465 -37.16 -1.78 0.86
C GLU A 465 -37.43 -0.39 0.25
N ASP A 466 -37.91 0.58 1.02
CA ASP A 466 -38.17 1.95 0.53
C ASP A 466 -36.87 2.72 0.24
N ASP A 467 -35.75 2.30 0.84
CA ASP A 467 -34.42 2.86 0.60
C ASP A 467 -33.62 2.06 -0.46
N TRP A 468 -34.18 1.03 -1.11
CA TRP A 468 -33.51 0.24 -2.18
C TRP A 468 -33.47 0.94 -3.54
N PHE A 469 -34.14 2.08 -3.68
CA PHE A 469 -34.15 2.81 -4.95
C PHE A 469 -32.76 3.37 -5.23
N LEU A 470 -32.02 2.56 -5.98
CA LEU A 470 -30.90 2.87 -6.85
C LEU A 470 -30.07 4.03 -6.29
N GLU A 471 -28.99 3.69 -5.57
CA GLU A 471 -27.75 4.41 -5.84
C GLU A 471 -27.67 4.49 -7.38
N ASP A 472 -27.35 5.65 -7.95
CA ASP A 472 -27.27 5.93 -9.39
C ASP A 472 -26.20 5.07 -10.12
N PHE A 473 -26.10 3.77 -9.80
CA PHE A 473 -25.21 2.77 -10.33
C PHE A 473 -25.28 2.70 -11.86
N GLU A 474 -26.40 3.07 -12.46
CA GLU A 474 -26.54 3.18 -13.92
C GLU A 474 -26.62 4.60 -14.46
N ALA A 475 -27.03 5.60 -13.68
CA ALA A 475 -27.10 6.97 -14.20
C ALA A 475 -25.70 7.51 -14.46
N ARG A 476 -24.69 7.16 -13.65
CA ARG A 476 -23.30 7.52 -13.95
C ARG A 476 -22.71 6.77 -15.15
N SER A 477 -22.89 5.45 -15.26
CA SER A 477 -22.32 4.72 -16.41
C SER A 477 -23.02 5.02 -17.75
N LYS A 478 -24.34 5.30 -17.73
CA LYS A 478 -25.06 5.78 -18.91
C LYS A 478 -24.75 7.25 -19.23
N ASN A 479 -24.59 8.12 -18.23
CA ASN A 479 -24.24 9.52 -18.49
C ASN A 479 -22.78 9.67 -18.94
N ASP A 480 -21.84 8.87 -18.45
CA ASP A 480 -20.44 8.89 -18.91
C ASP A 480 -20.33 8.35 -20.34
N ALA A 481 -21.08 7.29 -20.70
CA ALA A 481 -21.15 6.78 -22.07
C ALA A 481 -21.87 7.74 -23.04
N VAL A 482 -22.86 8.49 -22.54
CA VAL A 482 -23.58 9.50 -23.32
C VAL A 482 -22.77 10.79 -23.46
N GLU A 483 -22.03 11.24 -22.43
CA GLU A 483 -21.11 12.37 -22.52
C GLU A 483 -19.90 12.07 -23.41
N GLU A 484 -19.34 10.86 -23.40
CA GLU A 484 -18.32 10.45 -24.39
C GLU A 484 -18.88 10.40 -25.82
N SER A 485 -20.16 10.04 -26.00
CA SER A 485 -20.80 10.04 -27.32
C SER A 485 -21.18 11.44 -27.80
N LEU A 486 -21.44 12.38 -26.88
CA LEU A 486 -21.79 13.77 -27.19
C LEU A 486 -20.57 14.68 -27.33
N GLN A 487 -19.42 14.32 -26.76
CA GLN A 487 -18.13 15.01 -26.99
C GLN A 487 -17.39 14.53 -28.25
N LYS A 488 -17.83 13.41 -28.85
CA LYS A 488 -17.31 12.88 -30.14
C LYS A 488 -18.27 13.07 -31.31
N GLY A 489 -19.27 13.95 -31.17
CA GLY A 489 -20.19 14.38 -32.23
C GLY A 489 -19.62 15.49 -33.10
#